data_AF-A0A1E7FAP7-F1
#
_entry.id   AF-A0A1E7FAP7-F1
#
_cell.length_a   1.000
_cell.length_b   1.000
_cell.length_c   1.000
_cell.angle_alpha   90.00
_cell.angle_beta   90.00
_cell.angle_gamma   90.00
#
_symmetry.space_group_name_H-M   'P 1'
#
loop_
_entity.id
_entity.type
_entity.pdbx_description
1 polymer ?
#
loop_
_entity_poly.entity_id
_entity_poly.type
_entity_poly.pdbx_seq_one_letter_code
_entity_poly.pdbx_strand_id
1 'polypeptide(L)'
;MKHPKCLVGEIGLCKIAKWVRKHPKGKSFAMSIQKRIFKKQLLLAAKLRRPVSVHCVNCHGIFVETIKEIINNNNKDDGNNNKSQDNNSRLRRLLPPVIGMHSFTGTAHHVKELLELERQIVSPFSSSKVSRKRSKTRIKKSLEQQQQQGAPNGTNSDEEKEDPSSSQSSHNKPIFYFGFSHSVNYAMCTSEKSRKKGKKAVQAVPFNRLLVESDVHSPEDVAGGTIGAISYITWALLASSGDNNRNSSNNNDNNDGSKFTVKDIASITSKNGLTFLNSLD
;
A
#
# COMPACT_ATOMS: atom_id res chain seq x y z
N MET A 1 -4.22 21.45 -19.57
CA MET A 1 -5.11 20.27 -19.46
C MET A 1 -6.36 20.66 -18.66
N LYS A 2 -7.56 20.22 -19.07
CA LYS A 2 -8.84 20.62 -18.46
C LYS A 2 -9.05 20.10 -17.02
N HIS A 3 -8.43 18.97 -16.64
CA HIS A 3 -8.57 18.38 -15.31
C HIS A 3 -7.20 18.01 -14.71
N PRO A 4 -6.46 19.00 -14.18
CA PRO A 4 -5.09 18.83 -13.75
C PRO A 4 -4.92 18.02 -12.45
N LYS A 5 -6.00 17.59 -11.80
CA LYS A 5 -5.98 16.77 -10.58
C LYS A 5 -6.55 15.35 -10.77
N CYS A 6 -7.05 15.01 -11.95
CA CYS A 6 -7.57 13.66 -12.21
C CYS A 6 -6.47 12.61 -12.13
N LEU A 7 -6.83 11.42 -11.64
CA LEU A 7 -6.04 10.20 -11.74
C LEU A 7 -6.31 9.47 -13.07
N VAL A 8 -5.49 8.47 -13.39
CA VAL A 8 -5.72 7.55 -14.50
C VAL A 8 -6.33 6.25 -13.96
N GLY A 9 -7.53 5.89 -14.41
CA GLY A 9 -8.17 4.66 -13.96
C GLY A 9 -9.55 4.45 -14.60
N GLU A 10 -10.14 3.27 -14.46
CA GLU A 10 -9.49 2.04 -13.99
C GLU A 10 -8.68 1.37 -15.11
N ILE A 11 -7.40 1.11 -14.85
CA ILE A 11 -6.52 0.34 -15.74
C ILE A 11 -6.16 -0.98 -15.06
N GLY A 12 -5.81 -2.04 -15.79
CA GLY A 12 -5.54 -3.28 -15.07
C GLY A 12 -5.36 -4.57 -15.85
N LEU A 13 -5.29 -5.64 -15.07
CA LEU A 13 -5.11 -7.02 -15.52
C LEU A 13 -6.17 -7.93 -14.88
N CYS A 14 -6.92 -8.65 -15.69
CA CYS A 14 -8.01 -9.51 -15.23
C CYS A 14 -8.08 -10.81 -16.04
N LYS A 15 -7.63 -11.91 -15.43
CA LYS A 15 -7.63 -13.25 -16.04
C LYS A 15 -9.03 -13.84 -16.22
N ILE A 16 -10.02 -13.29 -15.52
CA ILE A 16 -11.41 -13.77 -15.52
C ILE A 16 -12.33 -12.91 -16.36
N ALA A 17 -11.84 -11.80 -16.92
CA ALA A 17 -12.60 -10.94 -17.81
C ALA A 17 -13.21 -11.75 -18.97
N LYS A 18 -14.48 -11.48 -19.29
CA LYS A 18 -15.22 -12.20 -20.35
C LYS A 18 -14.46 -12.18 -21.67
N TRP A 19 -13.92 -11.02 -22.04
CA TRP A 19 -13.12 -10.86 -23.26
C TRP A 19 -11.85 -11.73 -23.26
N VAL A 20 -11.11 -11.78 -22.14
CA VAL A 20 -9.91 -12.62 -22.00
C VAL A 20 -10.25 -14.11 -22.12
N ARG A 21 -11.34 -14.56 -21.49
CA ARG A 21 -11.76 -15.96 -21.51
C ARG A 21 -12.33 -16.43 -22.84
N LYS A 22 -12.96 -15.53 -23.60
CA LYS A 22 -13.66 -15.84 -24.87
C LYS A 22 -12.92 -15.36 -26.12
N HIS A 23 -11.67 -14.90 -25.98
CA HIS A 23 -10.92 -14.36 -27.11
C HIS A 23 -10.67 -15.44 -28.18
N PRO A 24 -10.90 -15.18 -29.48
CA PRO A 24 -10.78 -16.19 -30.54
C PRO A 24 -9.38 -16.83 -30.64
N LYS A 25 -8.33 -16.05 -30.37
CA LYS A 25 -6.92 -16.51 -30.35
C LYS A 25 -6.47 -17.10 -29.00
N GLY A 26 -7.41 -17.38 -28.10
CA GLY A 26 -7.17 -17.97 -26.78
C GLY A 26 -6.72 -16.99 -25.70
N LYS A 27 -6.73 -17.48 -24.46
CA LYS A 27 -6.46 -16.70 -23.24
C LYS A 27 -5.06 -16.11 -23.18
N SER A 28 -4.04 -16.87 -23.58
CA SER A 28 -2.64 -16.40 -23.54
C SER A 28 -2.43 -15.17 -24.43
N PHE A 29 -2.97 -15.22 -25.65
CA PHE A 29 -2.94 -14.09 -26.57
C PHE A 29 -3.71 -12.88 -26.04
N ALA A 30 -4.91 -13.09 -25.48
CA ALA A 30 -5.68 -11.99 -24.89
C ALA A 30 -4.94 -11.33 -23.70
N MET A 31 -4.32 -12.15 -22.85
CA MET A 31 -3.50 -11.67 -21.73
C MET A 31 -2.27 -10.89 -22.19
N SER A 32 -1.64 -11.28 -23.31
CA SER A 32 -0.49 -10.53 -23.84
C SER A 32 -0.89 -9.14 -24.35
N ILE A 33 -2.06 -9.02 -24.99
CA ILE A 33 -2.65 -7.72 -25.36
C ILE A 33 -2.94 -6.89 -24.11
N GLN A 34 -3.61 -7.48 -23.11
CA GLN A 34 -3.98 -6.78 -21.88
C GLN A 34 -2.73 -6.27 -21.14
N LYS A 35 -1.70 -7.11 -20.97
CA LYS A 35 -0.40 -6.74 -20.38
C LYS A 35 0.25 -5.59 -21.15
N ARG A 36 0.25 -5.65 -22.49
CA ARG A 36 0.84 -4.61 -23.34
C ARG A 36 0.11 -3.26 -23.19
N ILE A 37 -1.21 -3.25 -23.20
CA ILE A 37 -2.02 -2.02 -23.04
C ILE A 37 -1.82 -1.46 -21.63
N PHE A 38 -1.92 -2.30 -20.62
CA PHE A 38 -1.71 -1.93 -19.22
C PHE A 38 -0.33 -1.28 -18.99
N LYS A 39 0.74 -1.89 -19.53
CA LYS A 39 2.10 -1.32 -19.46
C LYS A 39 2.18 0.06 -20.10
N LYS A 40 1.58 0.25 -21.29
CA LYS A 40 1.54 1.56 -21.95
C LYS A 40 0.77 2.61 -21.14
N GLN A 41 -0.35 2.24 -20.52
CA GLN A 41 -1.12 3.14 -19.66
C GLN A 41 -0.35 3.53 -18.41
N LEU A 42 0.36 2.59 -17.77
CA LEU A 42 1.25 2.88 -16.63
C LEU A 42 2.36 3.87 -17.01
N LEU A 43 3.05 3.65 -18.14
CA LEU A 43 4.12 4.53 -18.61
C LEU A 43 3.59 5.93 -18.97
N LEU A 44 2.40 6.01 -19.57
CA LEU A 44 1.75 7.29 -19.85
C LEU A 44 1.41 8.04 -18.55
N ALA A 45 0.83 7.35 -17.56
CA ALA A 45 0.55 7.94 -16.26
C ALA A 45 1.81 8.39 -15.52
N ALA A 46 2.91 7.62 -15.63
CA ALA A 46 4.22 8.01 -15.13
C ALA A 46 4.73 9.30 -15.80
N LYS A 47 4.68 9.38 -17.13
CA LYS A 47 5.07 10.56 -17.92
C LYS A 47 4.25 11.80 -17.55
N LEU A 48 2.95 11.63 -17.34
CA LEU A 48 2.02 12.70 -16.97
C LEU A 48 2.01 13.01 -15.46
N ARG A 49 2.80 12.29 -14.66
CA ARG A 49 2.84 12.38 -13.20
C ARG A 49 1.45 12.22 -12.56
N ARG A 50 0.67 11.26 -13.04
CA ARG A 50 -0.70 10.97 -12.59
C ARG A 50 -0.75 9.75 -11.68
N PRO A 51 -1.41 9.84 -10.51
CA PRO A 51 -1.79 8.64 -9.75
C PRO A 51 -2.60 7.68 -10.62
N VAL A 52 -2.51 6.39 -10.33
CA VAL A 52 -3.30 5.36 -11.00
C VAL A 52 -4.16 4.58 -10.02
N SER A 53 -5.40 4.28 -10.43
CA SER A 53 -6.19 3.21 -9.83
C SER A 53 -6.05 1.95 -10.69
N VAL A 54 -5.65 0.85 -10.06
CA VAL A 54 -5.32 -0.42 -10.73
C VAL A 54 -6.28 -1.53 -10.30
N HIS A 55 -7.01 -2.05 -11.29
CA HIS A 55 -7.75 -3.29 -11.18
C HIS A 55 -6.82 -4.50 -11.41
N CYS A 56 -6.75 -5.43 -10.46
CA CYS A 56 -5.91 -6.63 -10.63
C CYS A 56 -6.56 -7.88 -10.05
N VAL A 57 -7.08 -8.76 -10.92
CA VAL A 57 -7.77 -9.99 -10.51
C VAL A 57 -7.11 -11.22 -11.14
N ASN A 58 -6.65 -12.12 -10.27
CA ASN A 58 -5.89 -13.33 -10.64
C ASN A 58 -4.61 -13.04 -11.46
N CYS A 59 -4.12 -11.80 -11.46
CA CYS A 59 -2.98 -11.34 -12.26
C CYS A 59 -1.84 -10.72 -11.45
N HIS A 60 -1.85 -10.82 -10.12
CA HIS A 60 -0.86 -10.15 -9.25
C HIS A 60 0.60 -10.48 -9.61
N GLY A 61 0.90 -11.74 -9.95
CA GLY A 61 2.24 -12.10 -10.45
C GLY A 61 2.61 -11.42 -11.78
N ILE A 62 1.67 -11.29 -12.73
CA ILE A 62 1.90 -10.60 -14.01
C ILE A 62 2.04 -9.09 -13.78
N PHE A 63 1.28 -8.53 -12.83
CA PHE A 63 1.41 -7.14 -12.43
C PHE A 63 2.82 -6.86 -11.88
N VAL A 64 3.29 -7.67 -10.91
CA VAL A 64 4.64 -7.57 -10.36
C VAL A 64 5.71 -7.70 -11.44
N GLU A 65 5.59 -8.69 -12.32
CA GLU A 65 6.48 -8.88 -13.46
C GLU A 65 6.52 -7.65 -14.37
N THR A 66 5.35 -7.06 -14.66
CA THR A 66 5.26 -5.84 -15.50
C THR A 66 5.99 -4.66 -14.86
N ILE A 67 5.87 -4.48 -13.54
CA ILE A 67 6.62 -3.44 -12.81
C ILE A 67 8.13 -3.70 -12.88
N LYS A 68 8.57 -4.94 -12.65
CA LYS A 68 9.99 -5.34 -12.78
C LYS A 68 10.53 -5.09 -14.19
N GLU A 69 9.76 -5.40 -15.24
CA GLU A 69 10.15 -5.13 -16.63
C GLU A 69 10.34 -3.63 -16.90
N ILE A 70 9.45 -2.78 -16.40
CA ILE A 70 9.56 -1.32 -16.57
C ILE A 70 10.87 -0.81 -15.95
N ILE A 71 11.19 -1.29 -14.76
CA ILE A 71 12.41 -0.92 -14.03
C ILE A 71 13.66 -1.43 -14.77
N ASN A 72 13.67 -2.70 -15.18
CA ASN A 72 14.85 -3.34 -15.77
C ASN A 72 15.15 -2.89 -17.21
N ASN A 73 14.13 -2.58 -18.02
CA ASN A 73 14.35 -2.19 -19.41
C ASN A 73 15.09 -0.85 -19.54
N ASN A 74 14.91 0.08 -18.59
CA ASN A 74 15.64 1.35 -18.61
C ASN A 74 17.13 1.19 -18.28
N ASN A 75 17.52 0.14 -17.55
CA ASN A 75 18.93 -0.12 -17.24
C ASN A 75 19.75 -0.58 -18.47
N LYS A 76 19.10 -0.96 -19.58
CA LYS A 76 19.78 -1.43 -20.80
C LYS A 76 20.09 -0.32 -21.80
N ASP A 77 19.38 0.80 -21.74
CA ASP A 77 19.56 1.93 -22.68
C ASP A 77 20.66 2.91 -22.19
N ASP A 78 21.01 2.89 -20.90
CA ASP A 78 22.06 3.75 -20.31
C ASP A 78 23.44 3.04 -20.29
N GLY A 79 24.01 2.82 -21.47
CA GLY A 79 25.37 2.30 -21.67
C GLY A 79 26.50 3.31 -21.39
N ASN A 80 26.24 4.43 -20.70
CA ASN A 80 27.24 5.49 -20.51
C ASN A 80 27.35 5.92 -19.02
N ASN A 81 28.54 5.68 -18.45
CA ASN A 81 28.89 5.92 -17.06
C ASN A 81 28.83 7.40 -16.68
N ASN A 82 27.98 7.76 -15.72
CA ASN A 82 28.29 8.61 -14.54
C ASN A 82 27.00 9.23 -13.96
N LYS A 83 26.70 8.88 -12.70
CA LYS A 83 25.98 9.65 -11.64
C LYS A 83 25.10 8.74 -10.77
N SER A 84 25.71 8.17 -9.73
CA SER A 84 25.10 7.25 -8.76
C SER A 84 23.93 7.85 -7.96
N GLN A 85 23.84 9.18 -7.86
CA GLN A 85 22.83 9.87 -7.05
C GLN A 85 21.55 10.26 -7.85
N ASP A 86 21.62 10.34 -9.18
CA ASP A 86 20.46 10.64 -10.04
C ASP A 86 19.61 9.39 -10.33
N ASN A 87 20.21 8.20 -10.27
CA ASN A 87 19.56 6.94 -10.64
C ASN A 87 18.28 6.64 -9.83
N ASN A 88 18.25 6.94 -8.53
CA ASN A 88 17.07 6.68 -7.68
C ASN A 88 15.88 7.55 -8.10
N SER A 89 16.17 8.82 -8.37
CA SER A 89 15.18 9.77 -8.85
C SER A 89 14.65 9.38 -10.23
N ARG A 90 15.51 8.81 -11.10
CA ARG A 90 15.13 8.26 -12.41
C ARG A 90 14.20 7.04 -12.26
N LEU A 91 14.56 6.06 -11.46
CA LEU A 91 13.73 4.85 -11.27
C LEU A 91 12.34 5.19 -10.74
N ARG A 92 12.23 6.13 -9.80
CA ARG A 92 10.95 6.61 -9.29
C ARG A 92 10.10 7.33 -10.35
N ARG A 93 10.73 7.98 -11.33
CA ARG A 93 10.03 8.65 -12.45
C ARG A 93 9.49 7.67 -13.50
N LEU A 94 9.97 6.43 -13.53
CA LEU A 94 9.48 5.39 -14.44
C LEU A 94 8.08 4.88 -14.09
N LEU A 95 7.64 5.11 -12.84
CA LEU A 95 6.34 4.70 -12.34
C LEU A 95 5.44 5.91 -12.06
N PRO A 96 4.11 5.70 -12.07
CA PRO A 96 3.18 6.66 -11.50
C PRO A 96 3.60 7.09 -10.08
N PRO A 97 3.37 8.35 -9.67
CA PRO A 97 3.70 8.81 -8.33
C PRO A 97 3.06 7.97 -7.22
N VAL A 98 1.84 7.47 -7.49
CA VAL A 98 1.02 6.64 -6.61
C VAL A 98 0.32 5.58 -7.46
N ILE A 99 0.26 4.35 -6.93
CA ILE A 99 -0.44 3.20 -7.49
C ILE A 99 -1.40 2.68 -6.40
N GLY A 100 -2.70 2.96 -6.56
CA GLY A 100 -3.76 2.39 -5.73
C GLY A 100 -4.22 1.07 -6.32
N MET A 101 -4.11 -0.01 -5.55
CA MET A 101 -4.61 -1.32 -5.92
C MET A 101 -6.09 -1.43 -5.49
N HIS A 102 -6.99 -1.13 -6.42
CA HIS A 102 -8.44 -1.17 -6.20
C HIS A 102 -8.90 -2.60 -5.84
N SER A 103 -9.73 -2.71 -4.79
CA SER A 103 -10.29 -3.98 -4.29
C SER A 103 -9.30 -5.15 -4.33
N PHE A 104 -8.16 -5.00 -3.65
CA PHE A 104 -7.00 -5.88 -3.77
C PHE A 104 -7.31 -7.33 -3.39
N THR A 105 -7.21 -8.25 -4.36
CA THR A 105 -7.50 -9.69 -4.18
C THR A 105 -6.25 -10.58 -4.04
N GLY A 106 -5.08 -9.95 -3.85
CA GLY A 106 -3.79 -10.63 -3.79
C GLY A 106 -3.59 -11.44 -2.50
N THR A 107 -2.36 -11.88 -2.27
CA THR A 107 -1.96 -12.54 -1.01
C THR A 107 -1.09 -11.60 -0.21
N ALA A 108 -0.89 -11.92 1.07
CA ALA A 108 0.19 -11.35 1.88
C ALA A 108 1.56 -11.39 1.18
N HIS A 109 1.86 -12.45 0.42
CA HIS A 109 3.09 -12.55 -0.36
C HIS A 109 3.17 -11.44 -1.42
N HIS A 110 2.10 -11.23 -2.20
CA HIS A 110 2.08 -10.16 -3.21
C HIS A 110 2.23 -8.76 -2.59
N VAL A 111 1.62 -8.51 -1.43
CA VAL A 111 1.81 -7.24 -0.69
C VAL A 111 3.28 -7.05 -0.34
N LYS A 112 3.89 -8.05 0.31
CA LYS A 112 5.31 -7.99 0.73
C LYS A 112 6.25 -7.81 -0.46
N GLU A 113 5.98 -8.49 -1.57
CA GLU A 113 6.77 -8.38 -2.79
C GLU A 113 6.70 -6.97 -3.39
N LEU A 114 5.51 -6.35 -3.43
CA LEU A 114 5.35 -4.97 -3.91
C LEU A 114 6.03 -3.94 -3.00
N LEU A 115 5.93 -4.11 -1.69
CA LEU A 115 6.61 -3.24 -0.72
C LEU A 115 8.14 -3.39 -0.80
N GLU A 116 8.65 -4.60 -1.06
CA GLU A 116 10.08 -4.83 -1.30
C GLU A 116 10.55 -4.17 -2.60
N LEU A 117 9.78 -4.30 -3.69
CA LEU A 117 10.09 -3.59 -4.94
C LEU A 117 10.11 -2.08 -4.75
N GLU A 118 9.16 -1.53 -4.00
CA GLU A 118 9.17 -0.10 -3.66
C GLU A 118 10.42 0.30 -2.90
N ARG A 119 10.85 -0.48 -1.91
CA ARG A 119 12.10 -0.23 -1.16
C ARG A 119 13.30 -0.17 -2.10
N GLN A 120 13.37 -1.08 -3.09
CA GLN A 120 14.45 -1.10 -4.08
C GLN A 120 14.42 0.13 -5.00
N ILE A 121 13.24 0.67 -5.31
CA ILE A 121 13.09 1.89 -6.11
C ILE A 121 13.50 3.14 -5.31
N VAL A 122 13.10 3.20 -4.03
CA VAL A 122 13.31 4.39 -3.18
C VAL A 122 14.71 4.42 -2.57
N SER A 123 15.28 3.28 -2.20
CA SER A 123 16.59 3.17 -1.54
C SER A 123 17.39 1.97 -2.05
N PRO A 124 17.84 1.95 -3.33
CA PRO A 124 18.56 0.83 -3.92
C PRO A 124 19.93 0.53 -3.28
N PHE A 125 20.50 1.44 -2.49
CA PHE A 125 21.84 1.27 -1.88
C PHE A 125 21.87 0.57 -0.51
N SER A 126 20.71 0.18 0.06
CA SER A 126 20.71 -0.54 1.35
C SER A 126 20.92 -2.06 1.23
N SER A 127 20.93 -2.61 0.01
CA SER A 127 21.16 -4.05 -0.21
C SER A 127 22.63 -4.37 -0.47
N SER A 128 23.52 -3.92 0.42
CA SER A 128 24.79 -4.62 0.61
C SER A 128 24.46 -5.95 1.28
N LYS A 129 24.74 -7.05 0.57
CA LYS A 129 24.71 -8.42 1.09
C LYS A 129 25.47 -8.45 2.42
N VAL A 130 24.78 -8.55 3.54
CA VAL A 130 25.40 -8.90 4.82
C VAL A 130 25.78 -10.37 4.73
N SER A 131 26.96 -10.60 4.16
CA SER A 131 27.74 -11.80 4.36
C SER A 131 27.87 -12.01 5.87
N ARG A 132 27.26 -13.08 6.38
CA ARG A 132 27.46 -13.57 7.74
C ARG A 132 28.96 -13.78 7.96
N LYS A 133 29.65 -12.84 8.61
CA LYS A 133 30.89 -13.10 9.31
C LYS A 133 30.74 -12.62 10.76
N ARG A 134 30.71 -13.62 11.64
CA ARG A 134 30.93 -13.48 13.07
C ARG A 134 32.27 -12.79 13.30
N SER A 135 32.28 -11.71 14.06
CA SER A 135 33.41 -11.35 14.91
C SER A 135 32.91 -10.44 16.03
N LYS A 136 32.81 -11.05 17.22
CA LYS A 136 32.82 -10.34 18.50
C LYS A 136 34.12 -9.53 18.57
N THR A 137 34.07 -8.30 19.09
CA THR A 137 34.95 -7.76 20.14
C THR A 137 34.90 -6.22 20.13
N ARG A 138 34.27 -5.66 21.17
CA ARG A 138 34.74 -4.52 22.00
C ARG A 138 34.92 -3.15 21.30
N ILE A 139 34.16 -2.15 21.75
CA ILE A 139 34.65 -1.09 22.65
C ILE A 139 33.47 -0.17 23.03
N LYS A 140 33.57 0.29 24.28
CA LYS A 140 32.60 0.98 25.12
C LYS A 140 32.90 2.49 25.09
N LYS A 141 31.90 3.29 25.48
CA LYS A 141 31.93 4.68 25.97
C LYS A 141 32.07 5.83 24.96
N SER A 142 31.06 6.70 24.95
CA SER A 142 31.03 8.14 25.33
C SER A 142 29.76 8.73 24.66
N LEU A 143 28.87 9.53 25.23
CA LEU A 143 28.90 10.52 26.29
C LEU A 143 27.48 10.68 26.90
N GLU A 144 27.43 11.02 28.19
CA GLU A 144 26.30 11.67 28.85
C GLU A 144 26.57 13.18 28.96
N GLN A 145 25.48 13.92 29.21
CA GLN A 145 25.37 15.29 29.75
C GLN A 145 25.49 16.46 28.77
N GLN A 146 24.36 17.15 28.55
CA GLN A 146 24.02 18.34 29.34
C GLN A 146 22.53 18.71 29.22
N GLN A 147 21.92 18.95 30.38
CA GLN A 147 20.64 19.62 30.59
C GLN A 147 20.89 21.11 30.89
N GLN A 148 19.78 21.88 30.88
CA GLN A 148 19.54 23.23 31.41
C GLN A 148 19.70 24.35 30.36
N GLN A 149 18.81 25.34 30.21
CA GLN A 149 17.58 25.79 30.90
C GLN A 149 16.97 26.94 30.04
N GLY A 150 15.68 27.25 30.21
CA GLY A 150 15.16 28.62 30.09
C GLY A 150 14.12 28.92 29.00
N ALA A 151 12.85 29.00 29.41
CA ALA A 151 11.81 29.85 28.80
C ALA A 151 11.81 31.22 29.55
N PRO A 152 11.28 32.35 29.00
CA PRO A 152 9.82 32.53 28.87
C PRO A 152 9.29 33.47 27.75
N ASN A 153 7.98 33.35 27.55
CA ASN A 153 6.94 34.36 27.18
C ASN A 153 6.94 35.13 25.83
N GLY A 154 5.81 34.98 25.11
CA GLY A 154 4.88 36.12 24.95
C GLY A 154 4.62 36.71 23.54
N THR A 155 3.49 36.28 22.94
CA THR A 155 2.49 37.04 22.14
C THR A 155 2.76 37.60 20.73
N ASN A 156 1.93 37.10 19.81
CA ASN A 156 1.16 37.71 18.70
C ASN A 156 1.85 38.52 17.59
N SER A 157 1.75 38.06 16.33
CA SER A 157 0.76 38.55 15.34
C SER A 157 1.02 37.99 13.94
N ASP A 158 -0.08 37.64 13.28
CA ASP A 158 -0.35 37.34 11.88
C ASP A 158 0.70 37.69 10.82
N GLU A 159 1.12 36.69 10.05
CA GLU A 159 1.46 36.76 8.62
C GLU A 159 1.72 35.34 8.10
N GLU A 160 0.83 34.80 7.26
CA GLU A 160 1.06 33.56 6.50
C GLU A 160 2.21 33.77 5.51
N LYS A 161 3.45 33.53 5.97
CA LYS A 161 4.61 33.40 5.10
C LYS A 161 4.72 31.95 4.66
N GLU A 162 4.59 31.74 3.35
CA GLU A 162 4.95 30.47 2.70
C GLU A 162 6.35 30.07 3.13
N ASP A 163 6.45 28.92 3.81
CA ASP A 163 7.70 28.37 4.28
C ASP A 163 8.62 27.99 3.08
N PRO A 164 9.81 28.60 2.91
CA PRO A 164 10.74 28.27 1.84
C PRO A 164 11.44 26.90 2.04
N SER A 165 11.13 26.15 3.11
CA SER A 165 11.78 24.89 3.44
C SER A 165 11.25 23.64 2.67
N SER A 166 10.25 23.79 1.79
CA SER A 166 9.58 22.68 1.09
C SER A 166 10.44 21.89 0.07
N SER A 167 11.74 22.17 -0.02
CA SER A 167 12.67 21.48 -0.93
C SER A 167 13.24 20.16 -0.40
N GLN A 168 12.74 19.62 0.73
CA GLN A 168 13.12 18.29 1.24
C GLN A 168 12.05 17.19 1.07
N SER A 169 12.42 16.18 0.27
CA SER A 169 11.94 14.77 0.29
C SER A 169 10.73 14.33 -0.56
N SER A 170 10.71 14.66 -1.86
CA SER A 170 9.90 13.88 -2.83
C SER A 170 10.26 12.37 -2.87
N HIS A 171 11.37 11.98 -2.24
CA HIS A 171 11.94 10.63 -2.28
C HIS A 171 11.33 9.63 -1.29
N ASN A 172 10.60 10.07 -0.25
CA ASN A 172 10.09 9.17 0.79
C ASN A 172 8.58 8.86 0.71
N LYS A 173 7.88 9.35 -0.32
CA LYS A 173 6.44 9.10 -0.45
C LYS A 173 6.17 7.64 -0.87
N PRO A 174 5.23 6.91 -0.24
CA PRO A 174 4.81 5.58 -0.70
C PRO A 174 4.37 5.56 -2.16
N ILE A 175 4.62 4.47 -2.88
CA ILE A 175 4.07 4.22 -4.23
C ILE A 175 2.78 3.44 -4.10
N PHE A 176 2.81 2.30 -3.39
CA PHE A 176 1.71 1.36 -3.38
C PHE A 176 0.76 1.59 -2.20
N TYR A 177 -0.53 1.63 -2.52
CA TYR A 177 -1.65 1.63 -1.60
C TYR A 177 -2.60 0.48 -1.96
N PHE A 178 -3.29 -0.07 -0.97
CA PHE A 178 -4.10 -1.28 -1.13
C PHE A 178 -5.52 -1.04 -0.64
N GLY A 179 -6.46 -1.01 -1.59
CA GLY A 179 -7.89 -0.91 -1.35
C GLY A 179 -8.50 -2.24 -0.94
N PHE A 180 -9.41 -2.19 0.02
CA PHE A 180 -10.26 -3.31 0.37
C PHE A 180 -11.71 -2.85 0.44
N SER A 181 -12.60 -3.66 -0.13
CA SER A 181 -14.04 -3.45 -0.12
C SER A 181 -14.78 -4.61 0.52
N HIS A 182 -15.96 -4.35 1.05
CA HIS A 182 -16.81 -5.40 1.61
C HIS A 182 -17.23 -6.41 0.54
N SER A 183 -17.73 -5.90 -0.60
CA SER A 183 -18.28 -6.70 -1.69
C SER A 183 -17.25 -7.71 -2.21
N VAL A 184 -16.04 -7.24 -2.55
CA VAL A 184 -15.02 -8.10 -3.17
C VAL A 184 -14.25 -8.91 -2.14
N ASN A 185 -13.84 -8.30 -1.02
CA ASN A 185 -12.91 -8.96 -0.10
C ASN A 185 -13.60 -9.80 0.98
N TYR A 186 -14.88 -9.58 1.25
CA TYR A 186 -15.65 -10.34 2.24
C TYR A 186 -16.81 -11.11 1.59
N ALA A 187 -17.78 -10.42 0.97
CA ALA A 187 -19.02 -11.05 0.51
C ALA A 187 -18.78 -12.08 -0.62
N MET A 188 -17.89 -11.79 -1.56
CA MET A 188 -17.50 -12.73 -2.62
C MET A 188 -16.54 -13.84 -2.15
N CYS A 189 -16.02 -13.77 -0.92
CA CYS A 189 -15.13 -14.78 -0.35
C CYS A 189 -15.91 -15.90 0.33
N THR A 190 -16.40 -16.85 -0.47
CA THR A 190 -17.27 -17.95 0.00
C THR A 190 -16.56 -19.07 0.75
N SER A 191 -15.23 -19.19 0.62
CA SER A 191 -14.45 -20.23 1.32
C SER A 191 -13.62 -19.68 2.46
N GLU A 192 -13.50 -20.46 3.54
CA GLU A 192 -12.69 -20.08 4.69
C GLU A 192 -11.21 -19.91 4.32
N LYS A 193 -10.71 -20.71 3.38
CA LYS A 193 -9.35 -20.53 2.81
C LYS A 193 -9.19 -19.15 2.17
N SER A 194 -10.18 -18.66 1.42
CA SER A 194 -10.14 -17.31 0.83
C SER A 194 -10.21 -16.24 1.90
N ARG A 195 -11.07 -16.39 2.91
CA ARG A 195 -11.18 -15.44 4.04
C ARG A 195 -9.86 -15.34 4.82
N LYS A 196 -9.23 -16.47 5.15
CA LYS A 196 -7.90 -16.53 5.80
C LYS A 196 -6.82 -15.85 4.94
N LYS A 197 -6.86 -16.05 3.63
CA LYS A 197 -5.93 -15.40 2.67
C LYS A 197 -6.14 -13.88 2.64
N GLY A 198 -7.38 -13.42 2.57
CA GLY A 198 -7.75 -12.01 2.60
C GLY A 198 -7.32 -11.33 3.90
N LYS A 199 -7.65 -11.95 5.05
CA LYS A 199 -7.19 -11.50 6.37
C LYS A 199 -5.67 -11.32 6.42
N LYS A 200 -4.91 -12.33 5.99
CA LYS A 200 -3.43 -12.24 5.94
C LYS A 200 -2.93 -11.15 4.98
N ALA A 201 -3.66 -10.86 3.90
CA ALA A 201 -3.31 -9.79 2.98
C ALA A 201 -3.49 -8.41 3.64
N VAL A 202 -4.63 -8.15 4.29
CA VAL A 202 -4.87 -6.91 5.06
C VAL A 202 -3.78 -6.70 6.11
N GLN A 203 -3.48 -7.73 6.90
CA GLN A 203 -2.45 -7.69 7.94
C GLN A 203 -1.03 -7.44 7.43
N ALA A 204 -0.76 -7.72 6.15
CA ALA A 204 0.56 -7.50 5.55
C ALA A 204 0.75 -6.05 5.06
N VAL A 205 -0.31 -5.25 4.97
CA VAL A 205 -0.27 -3.87 4.49
C VAL A 205 0.02 -2.93 5.67
N PRO A 206 1.00 -2.02 5.57
CA PRO A 206 1.20 -0.96 6.55
C PRO A 206 -0.07 -0.11 6.71
N PHE A 207 -0.41 0.24 7.96
CA PHE A 207 -1.67 0.94 8.26
C PHE A 207 -1.87 2.21 7.43
N ASN A 208 -0.81 3.02 7.24
CA ASN A 208 -0.83 4.25 6.43
C ASN A 208 -0.90 4.01 4.91
N ARG A 209 -1.13 2.78 4.46
CA ARG A 209 -1.26 2.37 3.05
C ARG A 209 -2.52 1.54 2.79
N LEU A 210 -3.34 1.31 3.81
CA LEU A 210 -4.65 0.70 3.70
C LEU A 210 -5.65 1.76 3.19
N LEU A 211 -6.43 1.39 2.18
CA LEU A 211 -7.56 2.17 1.69
C LEU A 211 -8.85 1.39 1.90
N VAL A 212 -9.91 2.12 2.22
CA VAL A 212 -11.28 1.61 2.36
C VAL A 212 -12.06 2.04 1.14
N GLU A 213 -12.78 1.12 0.52
CA GLU A 213 -13.56 1.37 -0.69
C GLU A 213 -14.96 0.75 -0.53
N SER A 214 -16.01 1.46 -0.94
CA SER A 214 -17.37 0.88 -0.95
C SER A 214 -17.50 -0.21 -2.01
N ASP A 215 -16.96 0.06 -3.20
CA ASP A 215 -17.01 -0.81 -4.39
C ASP A 215 -18.43 -1.32 -4.68
N VAL A 216 -19.35 -0.36 -4.78
CA VAL A 216 -20.77 -0.57 -5.06
C VAL A 216 -21.15 0.16 -6.34
N HIS A 217 -22.21 -0.32 -7.00
CA HIS A 217 -22.68 0.25 -8.27
C HIS A 217 -23.77 1.32 -8.10
N SER A 218 -24.39 1.40 -6.93
CA SER A 218 -25.46 2.35 -6.60
C SER A 218 -24.99 3.34 -5.54
N PRO A 219 -25.33 4.64 -5.66
CA PRO A 219 -25.05 5.65 -4.63
C PRO A 219 -25.66 5.32 -3.27
N GLU A 220 -26.85 4.70 -3.27
CA GLU A 220 -27.59 4.34 -2.06
C GLU A 220 -26.82 3.33 -1.20
N ASP A 221 -26.04 2.45 -1.84
CA ASP A 221 -25.24 1.43 -1.17
C ASP A 221 -23.90 1.95 -0.64
N VAL A 222 -23.49 3.19 -0.96
CA VAL A 222 -22.13 3.69 -0.67
C VAL A 222 -21.84 3.69 0.83
N ALA A 223 -22.81 4.13 1.64
CA ALA A 223 -22.66 4.14 3.09
C ALA A 223 -22.48 2.71 3.64
N GLY A 224 -23.37 1.79 3.26
CA GLY A 224 -23.31 0.40 3.68
C GLY A 224 -22.03 -0.32 3.23
N GLY A 225 -21.64 -0.15 1.96
CA GLY A 225 -20.41 -0.71 1.41
C GLY A 225 -19.16 -0.19 2.12
N THR A 226 -19.11 1.12 2.42
CA THR A 226 -17.97 1.73 3.15
C THR A 226 -17.89 1.21 4.58
N ILE A 227 -19.02 1.18 5.30
CA ILE A 227 -19.05 0.66 6.68
C ILE A 227 -18.63 -0.81 6.69
N GLY A 228 -19.15 -1.63 5.78
CA GLY A 228 -18.76 -3.03 5.66
C GLY A 228 -17.26 -3.21 5.39
N ALA A 229 -16.67 -2.35 4.57
CA ALA A 229 -15.23 -2.38 4.28
C ALA A 229 -14.39 -2.01 5.51
N ILE A 230 -14.81 -0.99 6.28
CA ILE A 230 -14.20 -0.63 7.56
C ILE A 230 -14.28 -1.81 8.52
N SER A 231 -15.47 -2.38 8.72
CA SER A 231 -15.68 -3.53 9.60
C SER A 231 -14.81 -4.72 9.22
N TYR A 232 -14.69 -5.01 7.92
CA TYR A 232 -13.83 -6.07 7.40
C TYR A 232 -12.34 -5.85 7.72
N ILE A 233 -11.81 -4.65 7.43
CA ILE A 233 -10.41 -4.33 7.71
C ILE A 233 -10.14 -4.41 9.22
N THR A 234 -11.03 -3.84 10.02
CA THR A 234 -10.94 -3.92 11.48
C THR A 234 -10.85 -5.37 11.96
N TRP A 235 -11.82 -6.19 11.57
CA TRP A 235 -11.88 -7.59 11.99
C TRP A 235 -10.59 -8.32 11.65
N ALA A 236 -10.05 -8.09 10.44
CA ALA A 236 -8.80 -8.68 10.00
C ALA A 236 -7.60 -8.25 10.86
N LEU A 237 -7.55 -6.99 11.31
CA LEU A 237 -6.47 -6.46 12.16
C LEU A 237 -6.57 -6.94 13.61
N LEU A 238 -7.76 -6.84 14.22
CA LEU A 238 -8.00 -7.19 15.64
C LEU A 238 -7.81 -8.67 15.93
N ALA A 239 -8.15 -9.55 14.98
CA ALA A 239 -7.98 -10.98 15.15
C ALA A 239 -6.51 -11.46 15.08
N SER A 240 -5.55 -10.54 15.21
CA SER A 240 -4.12 -10.79 15.47
C SER A 240 -3.77 -10.67 16.96
N SER A 241 -4.65 -10.03 17.75
CA SER A 241 -4.44 -9.76 19.18
C SER A 241 -5.01 -10.84 20.10
N GLY A 242 -5.74 -11.83 19.55
CA GLY A 242 -6.43 -12.88 20.31
C GLY A 242 -5.68 -14.20 20.50
N ASP A 243 -4.60 -14.48 19.77
CA ASP A 243 -3.91 -15.78 19.81
C ASP A 243 -2.70 -15.84 20.78
N ASN A 244 -2.31 -14.72 21.39
CA ASN A 244 -1.12 -14.65 22.25
C ASN A 244 -1.40 -14.52 23.76
N ASN A 245 -2.64 -14.71 24.23
CA ASN A 245 -2.95 -14.58 25.66
C ASN A 245 -3.24 -15.92 26.36
N ARG A 246 -2.39 -16.91 26.11
CA ARG A 246 -2.05 -17.95 27.08
C ARG A 246 -0.54 -17.89 27.31
N ASN A 247 -0.16 -17.34 28.45
CA ASN A 247 1.21 -17.14 28.96
C ASN A 247 1.99 -15.96 28.37
N SER A 248 1.95 -14.80 29.04
CA SER A 248 3.04 -14.38 29.93
C SER A 248 2.81 -12.95 30.43
N SER A 249 2.92 -12.77 31.74
CA SER A 249 2.95 -11.48 32.43
C SER A 249 4.13 -10.62 32.00
N ASN A 250 3.95 -9.30 32.17
CA ASN A 250 4.92 -8.21 32.14
C ASN A 250 5.59 -7.88 30.79
N ASN A 251 5.19 -6.75 30.20
CA ASN A 251 6.06 -5.58 30.16
C ASN A 251 5.30 -4.32 29.73
N ASN A 252 5.61 -3.23 30.44
CA ASN A 252 5.24 -1.86 30.10
C ASN A 252 5.94 -1.44 28.81
N ASP A 253 5.16 -1.10 27.79
CA ASP A 253 5.63 -0.24 26.71
C ASP A 253 4.59 0.85 26.46
N ASN A 254 4.97 2.06 26.85
CA ASN A 254 4.28 3.31 26.51
C ASN A 254 4.42 3.52 25.01
N ASN A 255 3.36 3.23 24.26
CA ASN A 255 3.23 3.68 22.89
C ASN A 255 1.94 4.51 22.78
N ASP A 256 2.14 5.82 22.78
CA ASP A 256 1.10 6.82 22.56
C ASP A 256 0.66 6.77 21.08
N GLY A 257 -0.36 5.96 20.84
CA GLY A 257 -1.14 5.93 19.63
C GLY A 257 -2.51 5.42 20.04
N SER A 258 -3.50 6.31 20.04
CA SER A 258 -4.88 6.02 20.47
C SER A 258 -5.35 4.69 19.89
N LYS A 259 -5.40 3.67 20.74
CA LYS A 259 -5.65 2.27 20.36
C LYS A 259 -7.15 2.15 20.10
N PHE A 260 -7.56 2.25 18.85
CA PHE A 260 -8.95 2.03 18.42
C PHE A 260 -9.41 0.64 18.89
N THR A 261 -10.41 0.56 19.76
CA THR A 261 -10.81 -0.68 20.44
C THR A 261 -11.97 -1.38 19.73
N VAL A 262 -12.17 -2.68 20.03
CA VAL A 262 -13.35 -3.46 19.60
C VAL A 262 -14.65 -2.74 20.01
N LYS A 263 -14.65 -2.07 21.17
CA LYS A 263 -15.82 -1.37 21.73
C LYS A 263 -16.19 -0.12 20.92
N ASP A 264 -15.20 0.60 20.41
CA ASP A 264 -15.43 1.77 19.55
C ASP A 264 -16.13 1.38 18.25
N ILE A 265 -15.85 0.17 17.77
CA ILE A 265 -16.34 -0.34 16.48
C ILE A 265 -17.73 -0.94 16.63
N ALA A 266 -17.99 -1.67 17.71
CA ALA A 266 -19.33 -2.08 18.08
C ALA A 266 -20.27 -0.90 18.32
N SER A 267 -19.77 0.22 18.86
CA SER A 267 -20.52 1.47 19.05
C SER A 267 -20.85 2.15 17.72
N ILE A 268 -19.91 2.19 16.77
CA ILE A 268 -20.13 2.75 15.43
C ILE A 268 -21.09 1.88 14.60
N THR A 269 -21.02 0.55 14.72
CA THR A 269 -21.91 -0.35 13.97
C THR A 269 -23.32 -0.42 14.57
N SER A 270 -23.47 -0.40 15.91
CA SER A 270 -24.79 -0.44 16.56
C SER A 270 -25.58 0.87 16.40
N LYS A 271 -24.91 2.03 16.46
CA LYS A 271 -25.54 3.35 16.23
C LYS A 271 -26.12 3.50 14.83
N ASN A 272 -25.62 2.72 13.87
CA ASN A 272 -26.05 2.76 12.46
C ASN A 272 -26.91 1.54 12.05
N GLY A 273 -27.45 0.78 13.01
CA GLY A 273 -28.39 -0.31 12.73
C GLY A 273 -27.82 -1.53 12.00
N LEU A 274 -26.48 -1.68 11.96
CA LEU A 274 -25.80 -2.75 11.25
C LEU A 274 -25.39 -3.86 12.23
N THR A 275 -26.27 -4.84 12.44
CA THR A 275 -26.04 -6.08 13.23
C THR A 275 -25.12 -7.10 12.53
N PHE A 276 -24.26 -6.65 11.60
CA PHE A 276 -23.46 -7.51 10.72
C PHE A 276 -22.35 -8.28 11.46
N LEU A 277 -22.00 -7.87 12.69
CA LEU A 277 -20.93 -8.52 13.47
C LEU A 277 -21.34 -9.89 14.04
N ASN A 278 -22.64 -10.17 14.22
CA ASN A 278 -23.09 -11.47 14.74
C ASN A 278 -22.95 -12.62 13.72
N SER A 279 -22.57 -12.32 12.48
CA SER A 279 -22.32 -13.28 11.39
C SER A 279 -20.82 -13.49 11.13
N LEU A 280 -19.93 -12.83 11.89
CA LEU A 280 -18.47 -12.90 11.70
C LEU A 280 -17.76 -13.96 12.55
N ASP A 281 -18.51 -14.68 13.40
CA ASP A 281 -18.05 -15.85 14.16
C ASP A 281 -18.22 -17.15 13.35
#